data_AF-A0A6J4Y1U2-F1
#
_entry.id   AF-A0A6J4Y1U2-F1
#
_cell.length_a   1.000
_cell.length_b   1.000
_cell.length_c   1.000
_cell.angle_alpha   90.00
_cell.angle_beta   90.00
_cell.angle_gamma   90.00
#
_symmetry.space_group_name_H-M   'P 1'
#
loop_
_entity.id
_entity.type
_entity.pdbx_description
1 polymer ?
#
loop_
_entity_poly.entity_id
_entity_poly.type
_entity_poly.pdbx_seq_one_letter_code
_entity_poly.pdbx_strand_id
1 'polypeptide(L)'
;MKRYYILFILFLSVFSAYGAQTTKVIQNAESKLKTGDVLEGKTLLESLLTAENLSDGEKATINAKLAWFYEECVGNYAHAERYSRKVLGYSLPATHGAVVESRNRIERLKRNAIKYREENRIINKMKIDASSRKDAEKKIATLEALIRNRPEYPDLPVAYHYIGKHFLYLQKYYKSCNVFSKVLKMRPGIIFLVPTAALMDQAKTKWTYFLVSGSARLIILISLLTISIALFLSRFWEWMSLKVFILLPILTVAWALFLIGSAWVLNFFIPDQKPLYLVAPVFMQSNPFSPGFEILLTIFLYGLLGLLGSFLLTLAIRDFKWPKSRMLINCLVPLLLTSAVFTVFYINKCYAAGIFEKRANSAFPVLTGHTYLRETDYEPLILTNPRRYLALNLNNSSDTNFNDWVNRQYSIISRLSADGSAAEQ
;
A
#
# COMPACT_ATOMS: atom_id res chain seq x y z
N MET A 1 30.81 -12.42 60.91
CA MET A 1 29.36 -12.19 60.64
C MET A 1 29.05 -10.88 59.90
N LYS A 2 29.62 -9.70 60.26
CA LYS A 2 29.30 -8.41 59.60
C LYS A 2 29.61 -8.33 58.09
N ARG A 3 30.63 -9.03 57.58
CA ARG A 3 30.99 -9.02 56.14
C ARG A 3 29.98 -9.75 55.24
N TYR A 4 29.25 -10.74 55.77
CA TYR A 4 28.22 -11.48 55.02
C TYR A 4 26.92 -10.67 54.85
N TYR A 5 26.58 -9.81 55.80
CA TYR A 5 25.42 -8.91 55.69
C TYR A 5 25.61 -7.84 54.60
N ILE A 6 26.82 -7.31 54.44
CA ILE A 6 27.11 -6.30 53.40
C ILE A 6 27.04 -6.92 52.00
N LEU A 7 27.56 -8.15 51.83
CA LEU A 7 27.43 -8.92 50.59
C LEU A 7 25.96 -9.28 50.29
N PHE A 8 25.17 -9.64 51.31
CA PHE A 8 23.75 -9.94 51.15
C PHE A 8 22.91 -8.70 50.78
N ILE A 9 23.22 -7.54 51.36
CA ILE A 9 22.57 -6.25 51.04
C ILE A 9 22.97 -5.77 49.63
N LEU A 10 24.23 -5.95 49.22
CA LEU A 10 24.68 -5.68 47.84
C LEU A 10 24.07 -6.64 46.83
N PHE A 11 23.87 -7.90 47.18
CA PHE A 11 23.19 -8.87 46.33
C PHE A 11 21.70 -8.56 46.19
N LEU A 12 21.04 -8.16 47.29
CA LEU A 12 19.64 -7.69 47.28
C LEU A 12 19.45 -6.38 46.51
N SER A 13 20.43 -5.47 46.53
CA SER A 13 20.35 -4.19 45.80
C SER A 13 20.60 -4.35 44.29
N VAL A 14 21.44 -5.31 43.88
CA VAL A 14 21.63 -5.66 42.46
C VAL A 14 20.40 -6.40 41.90
N PHE A 15 19.79 -7.29 42.69
CA PHE A 15 18.53 -7.95 42.31
C PHE A 15 17.34 -6.97 42.23
N SER A 16 17.27 -5.97 43.11
CA SER A 16 16.19 -4.96 43.07
C SER A 16 16.39 -3.95 41.93
N ALA A 17 17.63 -3.60 41.56
CA ALA A 17 17.92 -2.72 40.43
C ALA A 17 17.53 -3.33 39.07
N TYR A 18 17.79 -4.64 38.87
CA TYR A 18 17.38 -5.35 37.65
C TYR A 18 15.86 -5.53 37.55
N GLY A 19 15.19 -5.92 38.63
CA GLY A 19 13.73 -6.04 38.67
C GLY A 19 13.00 -4.70 38.45
N ALA A 20 13.57 -3.59 38.92
CA ALA A 20 13.05 -2.24 38.66
C ALA A 20 13.17 -1.83 37.18
N GLN A 21 14.24 -2.25 36.50
CA GLN A 21 14.46 -1.96 35.08
C GLN A 21 13.51 -2.77 34.18
N THR A 22 13.33 -4.07 34.44
CA THR A 22 12.36 -4.94 33.73
C THR A 22 10.94 -4.38 33.85
N THR A 23 10.53 -3.99 35.06
CA THR A 23 9.19 -3.44 35.32
C THR A 23 8.96 -2.12 34.57
N LYS A 24 9.95 -1.22 34.53
CA LYS A 24 9.88 0.05 33.81
C LYS A 24 9.76 -0.14 32.29
N VAL A 25 10.48 -1.10 31.72
CA VAL A 25 10.39 -1.41 30.27
C VAL A 25 9.03 -2.02 29.93
N ILE A 26 8.48 -2.90 30.79
CA ILE A 26 7.12 -3.45 30.60
C ILE A 26 6.07 -2.34 30.63
N GLN A 27 6.17 -1.38 31.57
CA GLN A 27 5.27 -0.23 31.63
C GLN A 27 5.40 0.68 30.41
N ASN A 28 6.62 0.91 29.93
CA ASN A 28 6.85 1.67 28.70
C ASN A 28 6.26 0.97 27.47
N ALA A 29 6.49 -0.34 27.33
CA ALA A 29 5.88 -1.15 26.27
C ALA A 29 4.35 -1.11 26.34
N GLU A 30 3.76 -1.21 27.54
CA GLU A 30 2.31 -1.08 27.72
C GLU A 30 1.79 0.30 27.31
N SER A 31 2.50 1.37 27.68
CA SER A 31 2.17 2.72 27.26
C SER A 31 2.15 2.82 25.73
N LYS A 32 3.20 2.34 25.06
CA LYS A 32 3.31 2.30 23.58
C LYS A 32 2.19 1.50 22.92
N LEU A 33 1.84 0.34 23.48
CA LEU A 33 0.72 -0.48 23.02
C LEU A 33 -0.63 0.26 23.15
N LYS A 34 -0.81 1.04 24.21
CA LYS A 34 -2.03 1.86 24.44
C LYS A 34 -2.08 3.12 23.57
N THR A 35 -0.94 3.74 23.28
CA THR A 35 -0.87 4.95 22.43
C THR A 35 -0.91 4.63 20.94
N GLY A 36 -0.88 3.36 20.54
CA GLY A 36 -1.02 2.91 19.16
C GLY A 36 0.31 2.62 18.45
N ASP A 37 1.44 2.74 19.14
CA ASP A 37 2.76 2.32 18.62
C ASP A 37 2.99 0.82 18.90
N VAL A 38 2.20 0.02 18.21
CA VAL A 38 2.05 -1.40 18.53
C VAL A 38 3.29 -2.21 18.19
N LEU A 39 4.02 -1.81 17.13
CA LEU A 39 5.23 -2.49 16.71
C LEU A 39 6.36 -2.28 17.70
N GLU A 40 6.60 -1.03 18.12
CA GLU A 40 7.64 -0.72 19.11
C GLU A 40 7.31 -1.36 20.46
N GLY A 41 6.05 -1.31 20.89
CA GLY A 41 5.62 -1.99 22.12
C GLY A 41 5.86 -3.51 22.08
N LYS A 42 5.61 -4.16 20.94
CA LYS A 42 5.88 -5.60 20.74
C LYS A 42 7.38 -5.89 20.76
N THR A 43 8.18 -5.14 20.02
CA THR A 43 9.63 -5.38 19.94
C THR A 43 10.32 -5.17 21.28
N LEU A 44 9.87 -4.21 22.10
CA LEU A 44 10.34 -4.02 23.46
C LEU A 44 10.04 -5.23 24.36
N LEU A 45 8.87 -5.86 24.25
CA LEU A 45 8.55 -7.06 25.03
C LEU A 45 9.34 -8.29 24.56
N GLU A 46 9.55 -8.43 23.26
CA GLU A 46 10.32 -9.54 22.69
C GLU A 46 11.82 -9.42 22.98
N SER A 47 12.38 -8.20 22.95
CA SER A 47 13.79 -7.98 23.27
C SER A 47 14.10 -8.30 24.73
N LEU A 48 13.17 -8.04 25.66
CA LEU A 48 13.33 -8.45 27.05
C LEU A 48 13.53 -9.97 27.17
N LEU A 49 12.78 -10.78 26.42
CA LEU A 49 12.91 -12.25 26.46
C LEU A 49 14.26 -12.78 25.95
N THR A 50 15.02 -11.97 25.21
CA THR A 50 16.36 -12.34 24.72
C THR A 50 17.49 -12.06 25.72
N ALA A 51 17.20 -11.43 26.85
CA ALA A 51 18.20 -11.18 27.89
C ALA A 51 18.61 -12.49 28.61
N GLU A 52 19.92 -12.74 28.72
CA GLU A 52 20.48 -14.03 29.18
C GLU A 52 20.17 -14.40 30.63
N ASN A 53 19.80 -13.43 31.48
CA ASN A 53 19.68 -13.62 32.95
C ASN A 53 18.29 -13.35 33.53
N LEU A 54 17.21 -13.64 32.80
CA LEU A 54 15.85 -13.48 33.33
C LEU A 54 15.43 -14.63 34.25
N SER A 55 14.87 -14.28 35.42
CA SER A 55 14.22 -15.25 36.31
C SER A 55 12.93 -15.82 35.70
N ASP A 56 12.51 -17.01 36.15
CA ASP A 56 11.24 -17.62 35.71
C ASP A 56 10.02 -16.72 35.99
N GLY A 57 10.04 -15.96 37.08
CA GLY A 57 9.00 -14.98 37.42
C GLY A 57 8.91 -13.81 36.44
N GLU A 58 10.06 -13.28 36.00
CA GLU A 58 10.12 -12.22 34.99
C GLU A 58 9.71 -12.75 33.61
N LYS A 59 10.22 -13.92 33.21
CA LYS A 59 9.80 -14.60 31.98
C LYS A 59 8.29 -14.85 31.97
N ALA A 60 7.72 -15.30 33.09
CA ALA A 60 6.29 -15.49 33.23
C ALA A 60 5.51 -14.17 33.07
N THR A 61 5.99 -13.09 33.68
CA THR A 61 5.35 -11.76 33.58
C THR A 61 5.38 -11.22 32.15
N ILE A 62 6.52 -11.32 31.45
CA ILE A 62 6.65 -10.89 30.06
C ILE A 62 5.77 -11.73 29.13
N ASN A 63 5.78 -13.06 29.26
CA ASN A 63 4.93 -13.94 28.45
C ASN A 63 3.43 -13.73 28.74
N ALA A 64 3.04 -13.47 29.99
CA ALA A 64 1.66 -13.10 30.33
C ALA A 64 1.24 -11.79 29.66
N LYS A 65 2.16 -10.80 29.56
CA LYS A 65 1.93 -9.54 28.85
C LYS A 65 1.84 -9.72 27.34
N LEU A 66 2.68 -10.58 26.75
CA LEU A 66 2.57 -10.96 25.33
C LEU A 66 1.24 -11.68 25.05
N ALA A 67 0.79 -12.55 25.96
CA ALA A 67 -0.52 -13.18 25.84
C ALA A 67 -1.67 -12.17 25.88
N TRP A 68 -1.62 -11.19 26.79
CA TRP A 68 -2.55 -10.06 26.84
C TRP A 68 -2.55 -9.26 25.54
N PHE A 69 -1.36 -8.94 25.02
CA PHE A 69 -1.19 -8.21 23.77
C PHE A 69 -1.87 -8.94 22.60
N TYR A 70 -1.64 -10.24 22.45
CA TYR A 70 -2.26 -11.01 21.37
C TYR A 70 -3.78 -11.16 21.54
N GLU A 71 -4.30 -11.21 22.77
CA GLU A 71 -5.75 -11.26 23.02
C GLU A 71 -6.43 -9.92 22.77
N GLU A 72 -5.99 -8.86 23.45
CA GLU A 72 -6.69 -7.57 23.50
C GLU A 72 -6.33 -6.69 22.30
N CYS A 73 -5.03 -6.56 22.00
CA CYS A 73 -4.55 -5.64 20.97
C CYS A 73 -4.58 -6.25 19.57
N VAL A 74 -4.40 -7.57 19.40
CA VAL A 74 -4.30 -8.23 18.08
C VAL A 74 -5.54 -9.06 17.74
N GLY A 75 -6.15 -9.74 18.71
CA GLY A 75 -7.20 -10.72 18.47
C GLY A 75 -6.71 -12.09 17.98
N ASN A 76 -5.43 -12.40 18.14
CA ASN A 76 -4.86 -13.70 17.78
C ASN A 76 -4.91 -14.63 19.00
N TYR A 77 -6.07 -15.25 19.22
CA TYR A 77 -6.32 -16.10 20.39
C TYR A 77 -5.42 -17.34 20.47
N ALA A 78 -4.99 -17.88 19.33
CA ALA A 78 -4.05 -19.00 19.30
C ALA A 78 -2.68 -18.61 19.86
N HIS A 79 -2.18 -17.42 19.51
CA HIS A 79 -0.93 -16.91 20.08
C HIS A 79 -1.10 -16.53 21.56
N ALA A 80 -2.22 -15.89 21.91
CA ALA A 80 -2.52 -15.59 23.31
C ALA A 80 -2.53 -16.85 24.20
N GLU A 81 -3.16 -17.93 23.72
CA GLU A 81 -3.13 -19.22 24.40
C GLU A 81 -1.72 -19.81 24.46
N ARG A 82 -0.96 -19.80 23.36
CA ARG A 82 0.42 -20.31 23.32
C ARG A 82 1.30 -19.64 24.37
N TYR A 83 1.28 -18.32 24.46
CA TYR A 83 2.06 -17.58 25.46
C TYR A 83 1.56 -17.83 26.88
N SER A 84 0.25 -17.97 27.09
CA SER A 84 -0.32 -18.34 28.39
C SER A 84 0.12 -19.75 28.83
N ARG A 85 0.19 -20.71 27.90
CA ARG A 85 0.70 -22.06 28.19
C ARG A 85 2.19 -22.06 28.53
N LYS A 86 3.00 -21.19 27.90
CA LYS A 86 4.41 -21.01 28.29
C LYS A 86 4.54 -20.57 29.75
N VAL A 87 3.68 -19.66 30.21
CA VAL A 87 3.66 -19.22 31.61
C VAL A 87 3.40 -20.38 32.58
N LEU A 88 2.49 -21.29 32.22
CA LEU A 88 2.18 -22.48 33.02
C LEU A 88 3.29 -23.55 33.00
N GLY A 89 4.28 -23.42 32.12
CA GLY A 89 5.44 -24.30 32.04
C GLY A 89 6.62 -23.88 32.92
N TYR A 90 6.58 -22.69 33.54
CA TYR A 90 7.61 -22.23 34.47
C TYR A 90 7.42 -22.82 35.87
N SER A 91 8.52 -22.94 36.62
CA SER A 91 8.51 -23.49 37.98
C SER A 91 8.05 -22.44 39.00
N LEU A 92 6.79 -22.02 38.91
CA LEU A 92 6.20 -20.98 39.75
C LEU A 92 5.00 -21.51 40.58
N PRO A 93 4.76 -20.95 41.77
CA PRO A 93 3.59 -21.31 42.58
C PRO A 93 2.28 -21.08 41.84
N ALA A 94 1.27 -21.91 42.10
CA ALA A 94 -0.06 -21.78 41.49
C ALA A 94 -0.78 -20.47 41.85
N THR A 95 -0.36 -19.80 42.94
CA THR A 95 -0.86 -18.50 43.41
C THR A 95 -0.15 -17.31 42.76
N HIS A 96 0.92 -17.52 41.99
CA HIS A 96 1.64 -16.45 41.31
C HIS A 96 0.71 -15.73 40.32
N GLY A 97 0.68 -14.39 40.35
CA GLY A 97 -0.28 -13.58 39.58
C GLY A 97 -0.32 -13.92 38.08
N ALA A 98 0.85 -14.03 37.43
CA ALA A 98 0.94 -14.39 36.01
C ALA A 98 0.39 -15.80 35.68
N VAL A 99 0.51 -16.74 36.61
CA VAL A 99 0.01 -18.13 36.46
C VAL A 99 -1.52 -18.13 36.56
N VAL A 100 -2.06 -17.44 37.57
CA VAL A 100 -3.52 -17.29 37.76
C VAL A 100 -4.15 -16.60 36.55
N GLU A 101 -3.56 -15.48 36.09
CA GLU A 101 -4.04 -14.74 34.92
C GLU A 101 -4.03 -15.62 33.66
N SER A 102 -2.95 -16.34 33.40
CA SER A 102 -2.81 -17.20 32.22
C SER A 102 -3.79 -18.36 32.23
N ARG A 103 -4.04 -18.99 33.40
CA ARG A 103 -5.05 -20.04 33.55
C ARG A 103 -6.45 -19.51 33.26
N ASN A 104 -6.80 -18.35 33.84
CA ASN A 104 -8.09 -17.72 33.62
C ASN A 104 -8.30 -17.31 32.16
N ARG A 105 -7.26 -16.80 31.49
CA ARG A 105 -7.28 -16.47 30.07
C ARG A 105 -7.57 -17.70 29.21
N ILE A 106 -6.85 -18.81 29.41
CA ILE A 106 -7.07 -20.05 28.65
C ILE A 106 -8.52 -20.53 28.77
N GLU A 107 -9.06 -20.57 29.99
CA GLU A 107 -10.45 -21.00 30.22
C GLU A 107 -11.48 -20.02 29.62
N ARG A 108 -11.21 -18.71 29.65
CA ARG A 108 -12.03 -17.72 28.95
C ARG A 108 -12.00 -17.92 27.43
N LEU A 109 -10.83 -18.12 26.84
CA LEU A 109 -10.68 -18.34 25.40
C LEU A 109 -11.41 -19.60 24.94
N LYS A 110 -11.31 -20.71 25.68
CA LYS A 110 -12.06 -21.94 25.40
C LYS A 110 -13.57 -21.71 25.44
N ARG A 111 -14.07 -21.05 26.50
CA ARG A 111 -15.51 -20.74 26.62
C ARG A 111 -15.99 -19.85 25.48
N ASN A 112 -15.23 -18.83 25.11
CA ASN A 112 -15.56 -17.94 24.00
C ASN A 112 -15.55 -18.66 22.65
N ALA A 113 -14.59 -19.58 22.43
CA ALA A 113 -14.52 -20.37 21.20
C ALA A 113 -15.76 -21.27 21.02
N ILE A 114 -16.31 -21.80 22.11
CA ILE A 114 -17.55 -22.58 22.10
C ILE A 114 -18.76 -21.64 21.91
N LYS A 115 -18.83 -20.56 22.70
CA LYS A 115 -19.96 -19.62 22.69
C LYS A 115 -20.19 -18.98 21.32
N TYR A 116 -19.11 -18.58 20.63
CA TYR A 116 -19.18 -17.84 19.37
C TYR A 116 -18.81 -18.68 18.15
N ARG A 117 -19.06 -19.99 18.21
CA ARG A 117 -18.68 -20.93 17.14
C ARG A 117 -19.33 -20.60 15.80
N GLU A 118 -20.61 -20.20 15.81
CA GLU A 118 -21.34 -19.84 14.58
C GLU A 118 -20.87 -18.51 13.99
N GLU A 119 -20.64 -17.51 14.82
CA GLU A 119 -20.09 -16.21 14.42
C GLU A 119 -18.69 -16.39 13.79
N ASN A 120 -17.85 -17.24 14.39
CA ASN A 120 -16.55 -17.60 13.83
C ASN A 120 -16.66 -18.29 12.45
N ARG A 121 -17.66 -19.16 12.26
CA ARG A 121 -17.95 -19.77 10.96
C ARG A 121 -18.38 -18.74 9.93
N ILE A 122 -19.22 -17.78 10.32
CA ILE A 122 -19.62 -16.66 9.45
C ILE A 122 -18.39 -15.88 9.02
N ILE A 123 -17.56 -15.39 9.96
CA ILE A 123 -16.33 -14.65 9.62
C ILE A 123 -15.44 -15.44 8.68
N ASN A 124 -15.23 -16.73 8.93
CA ASN A 124 -14.37 -17.56 8.08
C ASN A 124 -14.88 -17.64 6.63
N LYS A 125 -16.20 -17.71 6.40
CA LYS A 125 -16.80 -17.65 5.05
C LYS A 125 -16.59 -16.28 4.38
N MET A 126 -16.52 -15.21 5.16
CA MET A 126 -16.35 -13.83 4.65
C MET A 126 -14.92 -13.49 4.26
N LYS A 127 -13.93 -14.31 4.66
CA LYS A 127 -12.51 -14.15 4.28
C LYS A 127 -12.30 -14.32 2.78
N ILE A 128 -13.03 -15.27 2.19
CA ILE A 128 -13.00 -15.59 0.77
C ILE A 128 -13.45 -14.35 -0.01
N ASP A 129 -12.72 -14.02 -1.08
CA ASP A 129 -13.05 -12.89 -1.93
C ASP A 129 -14.45 -13.02 -2.52
N ALA A 130 -15.07 -11.87 -2.81
CA ALA A 130 -16.37 -11.85 -3.44
C ALA A 130 -16.24 -12.23 -4.91
N SER A 131 -17.08 -13.15 -5.37
CA SER A 131 -17.12 -13.59 -6.77
C SER A 131 -17.81 -12.59 -7.69
N SER A 132 -18.70 -11.76 -7.13
CA SER A 132 -19.48 -10.79 -7.87
C SER A 132 -19.87 -9.60 -6.99
N ARG A 133 -20.35 -8.53 -7.63
CA ARG A 133 -20.91 -7.36 -6.93
C ARG A 133 -22.04 -7.75 -5.96
N LYS A 134 -22.96 -8.62 -6.41
CA LYS A 134 -24.11 -9.10 -5.60
C LYS A 134 -23.65 -9.93 -4.42
N ASP A 135 -22.62 -10.76 -4.61
CA ASP A 135 -22.00 -11.54 -3.53
C ASP A 135 -21.35 -10.62 -2.48
N ALA A 136 -20.59 -9.61 -2.90
CA ALA A 136 -20.00 -8.62 -2.00
C ALA A 136 -21.06 -7.88 -1.16
N GLU A 137 -22.16 -7.45 -1.78
CA GLU A 137 -23.27 -6.79 -1.09
C GLU A 137 -23.94 -7.72 -0.06
N LYS A 138 -24.16 -9.00 -0.42
CA LYS A 138 -24.69 -10.02 0.50
C LYS A 138 -23.74 -10.27 1.68
N LYS A 139 -22.44 -10.37 1.43
CA LYS A 139 -21.40 -10.54 2.47
C LYS A 139 -21.39 -9.35 3.43
N ILE A 140 -21.47 -8.12 2.92
CA ILE A 140 -21.58 -6.90 3.74
C ILE A 140 -22.84 -6.95 4.62
N ALA A 141 -24.02 -7.22 4.04
CA ALA A 141 -25.26 -7.27 4.79
C ALA A 141 -25.22 -8.34 5.91
N THR A 142 -24.60 -9.49 5.63
CA THR A 142 -24.43 -10.58 6.62
C THR A 142 -23.53 -10.14 7.77
N LEU A 143 -22.41 -9.47 7.48
CA LEU A 143 -21.48 -8.95 8.49
C LEU A 143 -22.13 -7.83 9.31
N GLU A 144 -22.88 -6.92 8.68
CA GLU A 144 -23.63 -5.87 9.39
C GLU A 144 -24.71 -6.45 10.31
N ALA A 145 -25.39 -7.51 9.88
CA ALA A 145 -26.37 -8.23 10.72
C ALA A 145 -25.68 -8.89 11.93
N LEU A 146 -24.52 -9.53 11.73
CA LEU A 146 -23.72 -10.10 12.82
C LEU A 146 -23.34 -9.02 13.85
N ILE A 147 -22.87 -7.86 13.38
CA ILE A 147 -22.48 -6.74 14.25
C ILE A 147 -23.66 -6.21 15.06
N ARG A 148 -24.85 -6.11 14.44
CA ARG A 148 -26.07 -5.64 15.14
C ARG A 148 -26.58 -6.66 16.15
N ASN A 149 -26.55 -7.94 15.81
CA ASN A 149 -27.16 -9.00 16.62
C ASN A 149 -26.24 -9.50 17.75
N ARG A 150 -24.92 -9.26 17.65
CA ARG A 150 -23.90 -9.73 18.60
C ARG A 150 -22.88 -8.63 18.93
N PRO A 151 -23.29 -7.53 19.59
CA PRO A 151 -22.38 -6.45 19.98
C PRO A 151 -21.29 -6.88 20.97
N GLU A 152 -21.48 -8.00 21.67
CA GLU A 152 -20.54 -8.57 22.64
C GLU A 152 -19.49 -9.51 22.01
N TYR A 153 -19.53 -9.72 20.69
CA TYR A 153 -18.64 -10.64 20.00
C TYR A 153 -17.19 -10.13 19.97
N PRO A 154 -16.20 -10.87 20.49
CA PRO A 154 -14.82 -10.39 20.61
C PRO A 154 -14.12 -10.04 19.30
N ASP A 155 -14.53 -10.64 18.18
CA ASP A 155 -13.93 -10.45 16.85
C ASP A 155 -14.72 -9.51 15.94
N LEU A 156 -15.55 -8.63 16.51
CA LEU A 156 -16.19 -7.53 15.76
C LEU A 156 -15.19 -6.70 14.92
N PRO A 157 -13.97 -6.37 15.39
CA PRO A 157 -12.98 -5.68 14.55
C PRO A 157 -12.64 -6.45 13.26
N VAL A 158 -12.61 -7.79 13.31
CA VAL A 158 -12.36 -8.64 12.15
C VAL A 158 -13.56 -8.63 11.20
N ALA A 159 -14.80 -8.62 11.73
CA ALA A 159 -15.99 -8.45 10.92
C ALA A 159 -15.97 -7.10 10.16
N TYR A 160 -15.67 -6.01 10.85
CA TYR A 160 -15.52 -4.69 10.22
C TYR A 160 -14.38 -4.67 9.18
N HIS A 161 -13.26 -5.34 9.43
CA HIS A 161 -12.18 -5.47 8.44
C HIS A 161 -12.71 -6.07 7.13
N TYR A 162 -13.48 -7.16 7.19
CA TYR A 162 -14.05 -7.77 5.99
C TYR A 162 -15.14 -6.91 5.33
N ILE A 163 -15.91 -6.14 6.09
CA ILE A 163 -16.79 -5.11 5.50
C ILE A 163 -15.97 -4.09 4.70
N GLY A 164 -14.87 -3.60 5.27
CA GLY A 164 -13.95 -2.67 4.59
C GLY A 164 -13.41 -3.26 3.29
N LYS A 165 -12.96 -4.52 3.33
CA LYS A 165 -12.47 -5.26 2.15
C LYS A 165 -13.53 -5.37 1.05
N HIS A 166 -14.77 -5.70 1.41
CA HIS A 166 -15.86 -5.80 0.43
C HIS A 166 -16.30 -4.41 -0.08
N PHE A 167 -16.26 -3.36 0.73
CA PHE A 167 -16.46 -1.98 0.23
C PHE A 167 -15.37 -1.55 -0.76
N LEU A 168 -14.11 -1.95 -0.52
CA LEU A 168 -13.01 -1.71 -1.44
C LEU A 168 -13.24 -2.41 -2.79
N TYR A 169 -13.70 -3.66 -2.77
CA TYR A 169 -14.09 -4.42 -3.98
C TYR A 169 -15.22 -3.72 -4.75
N LEU A 170 -16.22 -3.19 -4.03
CA LEU A 170 -17.34 -2.42 -4.61
C LEU A 170 -16.96 -0.99 -5.04
N GLN A 171 -15.68 -0.61 -4.99
CA GLN A 171 -15.18 0.73 -5.28
C GLN A 171 -15.79 1.84 -4.40
N LYS A 172 -16.35 1.49 -3.24
CA LYS A 172 -16.88 2.42 -2.24
C LYS A 172 -15.74 2.89 -1.33
N TYR A 173 -14.73 3.54 -1.92
CA TYR A 173 -13.43 3.81 -1.29
C TYR A 173 -13.54 4.61 0.02
N TYR A 174 -14.33 5.68 0.04
CA TYR A 174 -14.54 6.48 1.26
C TYR A 174 -15.12 5.65 2.42
N LYS A 175 -16.13 4.81 2.14
CA LYS A 175 -16.73 3.92 3.14
C LYS A 175 -15.71 2.90 3.64
N SER A 176 -14.92 2.32 2.73
CA SER A 176 -13.83 1.41 3.08
C SER A 176 -12.81 2.06 4.02
N CYS A 177 -12.34 3.29 3.73
CA CYS A 177 -11.42 4.03 4.58
C CYS A 177 -11.97 4.23 6.00
N ASN A 178 -13.22 4.71 6.10
CA ASN A 178 -13.85 4.98 7.39
C ASN A 178 -14.00 3.71 8.23
N VAL A 179 -14.37 2.59 7.59
CA VAL A 179 -14.47 1.30 8.27
C VAL A 179 -13.10 0.81 8.75
N PHE A 180 -12.06 0.86 7.91
CA PHE A 180 -10.71 0.45 8.35
C PHE A 180 -10.14 1.34 9.44
N SER A 181 -10.39 2.65 9.38
CA SER A 181 -10.02 3.58 10.47
C SER A 181 -10.72 3.21 11.78
N LYS A 182 -12.01 2.87 11.72
CA LYS A 182 -12.76 2.37 12.89
C LYS A 182 -12.15 1.09 13.45
N VAL A 183 -11.75 0.14 12.59
CA VAL A 183 -11.09 -1.10 12.99
C VAL A 183 -9.79 -0.82 13.75
N LEU A 184 -8.93 0.06 13.22
CA LEU A 184 -7.65 0.41 13.86
C LEU A 184 -7.85 1.15 15.19
N LYS A 185 -8.91 1.96 15.32
CA LYS A 185 -9.29 2.58 16.61
C LYS A 185 -9.79 1.56 17.63
N MET A 186 -10.54 0.55 17.19
CA MET A 186 -11.03 -0.52 18.06
C MET A 186 -9.90 -1.46 18.50
N ARG A 187 -9.00 -1.80 17.59
CA ARG A 187 -7.95 -2.79 17.80
C ARG A 187 -6.70 -2.43 17.00
N PRO A 188 -5.79 -1.62 17.57
CA PRO A 188 -4.60 -1.12 16.85
C PRO A 188 -3.66 -2.22 16.34
N GLY A 189 -3.50 -3.31 17.11
CA GLY A 189 -2.60 -4.41 16.79
C GLY A 189 -3.15 -5.43 15.80
N ILE A 190 -4.38 -5.23 15.30
CA ILE A 190 -4.98 -6.12 14.30
C ILE A 190 -4.15 -6.22 13.01
N ILE A 191 -3.24 -5.27 12.77
CA ILE A 191 -2.28 -5.28 11.66
C ILE A 191 -1.40 -6.53 11.62
N PHE A 192 -1.16 -7.18 12.76
CA PHE A 192 -0.41 -8.44 12.85
C PHE A 192 -1.26 -9.68 12.53
N LEU A 193 -2.58 -9.52 12.40
CA LEU A 193 -3.52 -10.58 12.05
C LEU A 193 -4.00 -10.46 10.61
N VAL A 194 -4.35 -9.23 10.19
CA VAL A 194 -4.87 -8.92 8.86
C VAL A 194 -4.31 -7.58 8.37
N PRO A 195 -4.12 -7.38 7.06
CA PRO A 195 -3.45 -6.21 6.49
C PRO A 195 -4.32 -4.94 6.47
N THR A 196 -4.98 -4.61 7.59
CA THR A 196 -5.95 -3.50 7.70
C THR A 196 -5.34 -2.14 7.34
N ALA A 197 -4.15 -1.81 7.85
CA ALA A 197 -3.50 -0.54 7.58
C ALA A 197 -3.13 -0.39 6.10
N ALA A 198 -2.58 -1.45 5.50
CA ALA A 198 -2.25 -1.47 4.07
C ALA A 198 -3.50 -1.31 3.18
N LEU A 199 -4.61 -1.99 3.52
CA LEU A 199 -5.87 -1.85 2.79
C LEU A 199 -6.53 -0.47 3.00
N MET A 200 -6.37 0.14 4.18
CA MET A 200 -6.80 1.52 4.43
C MET A 200 -6.03 2.51 3.55
N ASP A 201 -4.71 2.36 3.48
CA ASP A 201 -3.85 3.17 2.61
C ASP A 201 -4.23 3.00 1.15
N GLN A 202 -4.49 1.75 0.72
CA GLN A 202 -4.96 1.45 -0.63
C GLN A 202 -6.31 2.12 -0.92
N ALA A 203 -7.27 2.01 0.01
CA ALA A 203 -8.58 2.63 -0.13
C ALA A 203 -8.47 4.17 -0.20
N LYS A 204 -7.65 4.79 0.65
CA LYS A 204 -7.43 6.24 0.68
C LYS A 204 -6.82 6.71 -0.63
N THR A 205 -5.83 5.98 -1.10
CA THR A 205 -5.15 6.23 -2.37
C THR A 205 -6.13 6.15 -3.54
N LYS A 206 -6.90 5.07 -3.65
CA LYS A 206 -7.95 4.91 -4.68
C LYS A 206 -9.04 5.97 -4.59
N TRP A 207 -9.44 6.38 -3.38
CA TRP A 207 -10.41 7.45 -3.16
C TRP A 207 -9.91 8.79 -3.69
N THR A 208 -8.69 9.18 -3.33
CA THR A 208 -8.05 10.41 -3.82
C THR A 208 -7.99 10.41 -5.34
N TYR A 209 -7.60 9.29 -5.97
CA TYR A 209 -7.57 9.22 -7.43
C TYR A 209 -8.94 9.31 -8.07
N PHE A 210 -9.95 8.66 -7.49
CA PHE A 210 -11.32 8.79 -7.97
C PHE A 210 -11.77 10.27 -7.94
N LEU A 211 -11.48 10.99 -6.85
CA LEU A 211 -11.80 12.41 -6.74
C LEU A 211 -11.01 13.27 -7.73
N VAL A 212 -9.69 13.10 -7.80
CA VAL A 212 -8.81 13.88 -8.69
C VAL A 212 -9.16 13.62 -10.16
N SER A 213 -9.37 12.37 -10.55
CA SER A 213 -9.78 12.00 -11.92
C SER A 213 -11.17 12.56 -12.25
N GLY A 214 -12.12 12.46 -11.31
CA GLY A 214 -13.45 13.03 -11.46
C GLY A 214 -13.42 14.54 -11.66
N SER A 215 -12.69 15.26 -10.81
CA SER A 215 -12.49 16.72 -10.92
C SER A 215 -11.79 17.11 -12.23
N ALA A 216 -10.75 16.39 -12.64
CA ALA A 216 -10.07 16.65 -13.91
C ALA A 216 -10.99 16.48 -15.12
N ARG A 217 -11.78 15.40 -15.15
CA ARG A 217 -12.79 15.17 -16.21
C ARG A 217 -13.89 16.23 -16.20
N LEU A 218 -14.31 16.69 -15.02
CA LEU A 218 -15.28 17.78 -14.88
C LEU A 218 -14.73 19.10 -15.43
N ILE A 219 -13.47 19.45 -15.12
CA ILE A 219 -12.80 20.63 -15.68
C ILE A 219 -12.73 20.52 -17.20
N ILE A 220 -12.33 19.36 -17.75
CA ILE A 220 -12.31 19.15 -19.20
C ILE A 220 -13.71 19.36 -19.79
N LEU A 221 -14.75 18.78 -19.19
CA LEU A 221 -16.13 18.92 -19.65
C LEU A 221 -16.60 20.40 -19.63
N ILE A 222 -16.38 21.11 -18.54
CA ILE A 222 -16.76 22.53 -18.39
C ILE A 222 -15.99 23.40 -19.39
N SER A 223 -14.69 23.16 -19.56
CA SER A 223 -13.86 23.88 -20.53
C SER A 223 -14.35 23.65 -21.96
N LEU A 224 -14.63 22.39 -22.34
CA LEU A 224 -15.17 22.07 -23.66
C LEU A 224 -16.53 22.73 -23.89
N LEU A 225 -17.45 22.67 -22.91
CA LEU A 225 -18.74 23.35 -22.98
C LEU A 225 -18.56 24.87 -23.17
N THR A 226 -17.65 25.47 -22.41
CA THR A 226 -17.37 26.91 -22.48
C THR A 226 -16.78 27.30 -23.83
N ILE A 227 -15.83 26.51 -24.36
CA ILE A 227 -15.25 26.71 -25.70
C ILE A 227 -16.34 26.59 -26.76
N SER A 228 -17.20 25.57 -26.69
CA SER A 228 -18.31 25.38 -27.65
C SER A 228 -19.29 26.55 -27.64
N ILE A 229 -19.72 27.01 -26.46
CA ILE A 229 -20.61 28.18 -26.32
C ILE A 229 -19.93 29.44 -26.87
N ALA A 230 -18.66 29.66 -26.52
CA ALA A 230 -17.93 30.84 -26.97
C ALA A 230 -17.72 30.84 -28.49
N LEU A 231 -17.41 29.69 -29.11
CA LEU A 231 -17.30 29.53 -30.55
C LEU A 231 -18.64 29.82 -31.25
N PHE A 232 -19.75 29.32 -30.69
CA PHE A 232 -21.08 29.59 -31.22
C PHE A 232 -21.41 31.09 -31.19
N LEU A 233 -21.14 31.76 -30.05
CA LEU A 233 -21.41 33.19 -29.88
C LEU A 233 -20.49 34.08 -30.74
N SER A 234 -19.24 33.68 -30.96
CA SER A 234 -18.30 34.42 -31.82
C SER A 234 -18.53 34.21 -33.31
N ARG A 235 -19.55 33.43 -33.69
CA ARG A 235 -19.87 33.10 -35.09
C ARG A 235 -18.64 32.66 -35.87
N PHE A 236 -17.92 31.69 -35.31
CA PHE A 236 -16.58 31.36 -35.78
C PHE A 236 -16.50 30.93 -37.26
N TRP A 237 -17.63 30.63 -37.90
CA TRP A 237 -17.71 30.27 -39.31
C TRP A 237 -17.47 31.46 -40.25
N GLU A 238 -17.75 32.70 -39.82
CA GLU A 238 -17.71 33.90 -40.68
C GLU A 238 -16.29 34.35 -41.03
N TRP A 239 -15.30 33.98 -40.23
CA TRP A 239 -13.89 34.44 -40.36
C TRP A 239 -12.87 33.31 -40.52
N MET A 240 -13.33 32.05 -40.65
CA MET A 240 -12.48 30.87 -40.75
C MET A 240 -11.78 30.89 -42.11
N SER A 241 -10.54 31.37 -42.14
CA SER A 241 -9.71 31.42 -43.34
C SER A 241 -8.70 30.28 -43.35
N LEU A 242 -8.23 29.94 -44.55
CA LEU A 242 -7.20 28.91 -44.78
C LEU A 242 -5.93 29.15 -43.95
N LYS A 243 -5.62 30.42 -43.62
CA LYS A 243 -4.49 30.80 -42.75
C LYS A 243 -4.62 30.25 -41.33
N VAL A 244 -5.83 30.21 -40.78
CA VAL A 244 -6.10 29.65 -39.44
C VAL A 244 -5.93 28.13 -39.46
N PHE A 245 -6.30 27.49 -40.58
CA PHE A 245 -6.15 26.06 -40.75
C PHE A 245 -4.68 25.63 -40.84
N ILE A 246 -3.81 26.45 -41.46
CA ILE A 246 -2.36 26.19 -41.56
C ILE A 246 -1.64 26.32 -40.20
N LEU A 247 -2.17 27.09 -39.26
CA LEU A 247 -1.56 27.22 -37.92
C LEU A 247 -1.64 25.92 -37.11
N LEU A 248 -2.68 25.10 -37.32
CA LEU A 248 -2.88 23.84 -36.61
C LEU A 248 -1.76 22.80 -36.87
N PRO A 249 -1.38 22.48 -38.13
CA PRO A 249 -0.27 21.57 -38.40
C PRO A 249 1.07 22.15 -37.92
N ILE A 250 1.29 23.47 -38.01
CA ILE A 250 2.50 24.11 -37.49
C ILE A 250 2.62 23.88 -35.97
N LEU A 251 1.55 24.12 -35.22
CA LEU A 251 1.53 23.89 -33.77
C LEU A 251 1.70 22.40 -33.42
N THR A 252 1.12 21.51 -34.22
CA THR A 252 1.25 20.06 -34.05
C THR A 252 2.69 19.59 -34.25
N VAL A 253 3.35 20.07 -35.31
CA VAL A 253 4.76 19.79 -35.59
C VAL A 253 5.66 20.40 -34.51
N ALA A 254 5.40 21.64 -34.08
CA ALA A 254 6.15 22.28 -33.01
C ALA A 254 6.05 21.48 -31.69
N TRP A 255 4.87 20.97 -31.36
CA TRP A 255 4.67 20.10 -30.19
C TRP A 255 5.41 18.76 -30.33
N ALA A 256 5.37 18.14 -31.50
CA ALA A 256 6.11 16.91 -31.77
C ALA A 256 7.63 17.12 -31.59
N LEU A 257 8.18 18.18 -32.18
CA LEU A 257 9.59 18.54 -32.07
C LEU A 257 9.98 18.85 -30.62
N PHE A 258 9.13 19.58 -29.90
CA PHE A 258 9.34 19.86 -28.48
C PHE A 258 9.41 18.58 -27.64
N LEU A 259 8.49 17.63 -27.85
CA LEU A 259 8.49 16.37 -27.12
C LEU A 259 9.70 15.50 -27.45
N ILE A 260 10.04 15.37 -28.73
CA ILE A 260 11.23 14.62 -29.17
C ILE A 260 12.50 15.25 -28.61
N GLY A 261 12.62 16.58 -28.70
CA GLY A 261 13.75 17.33 -28.15
C GLY A 261 13.85 17.18 -26.63
N SER A 262 12.72 17.28 -25.91
CA SER A 262 12.68 17.08 -24.45
C SER A 262 13.07 15.67 -24.05
N ALA A 263 12.59 14.65 -24.78
CA ALA A 263 12.97 13.26 -24.54
C ALA A 263 14.46 13.02 -24.77
N TRP A 264 15.02 13.62 -25.82
CA TRP A 264 16.46 13.54 -26.12
C TRP A 264 17.31 14.20 -25.03
N VAL A 265 16.91 15.39 -24.57
CA VAL A 265 17.56 16.11 -23.46
C VAL A 265 17.47 15.31 -22.16
N LEU A 266 16.30 14.78 -21.81
CA LEU A 266 16.12 13.98 -20.59
C LEU A 266 16.95 12.70 -20.62
N ASN A 267 17.08 12.04 -21.77
CA ASN A 267 17.93 10.87 -21.95
C ASN A 267 19.42 11.19 -21.76
N PHE A 268 19.84 12.43 -22.06
CA PHE A 268 21.21 12.89 -21.81
C PHE A 268 21.49 13.17 -20.33
N PHE A 269 20.51 13.67 -19.57
CA PHE A 269 20.69 14.11 -18.18
C PHE A 269 20.30 13.10 -17.11
N ILE A 270 19.52 12.06 -17.45
CA ILE A 270 19.16 11.00 -16.52
C ILE A 270 20.12 9.83 -16.79
N PRO A 271 21.27 9.74 -16.08
CA PRO A 271 22.10 8.54 -16.15
C PRO A 271 21.28 7.33 -15.68
N ASP A 272 21.60 6.13 -16.17
CA ASP A 272 21.02 4.83 -15.80
C ASP A 272 20.98 4.65 -14.26
N GLN A 273 19.98 5.25 -13.60
CA GLN A 273 19.76 5.07 -12.19
C GLN A 273 18.99 3.78 -12.02
N LYS A 274 19.74 2.71 -11.73
CA LYS A 274 19.17 1.44 -11.29
C LYS A 274 18.23 1.71 -10.10
N PRO A 275 16.95 1.38 -10.18
CA PRO A 275 16.04 1.53 -9.04
C PRO A 275 16.53 0.69 -7.86
N LEU A 276 16.56 1.27 -6.66
CA LEU A 276 17.09 0.61 -5.44
C LEU A 276 16.35 -0.68 -5.04
N TYR A 277 15.15 -0.96 -5.59
CA TYR A 277 14.29 -2.07 -5.13
C TYR A 277 13.53 -2.83 -6.24
N LEU A 278 13.76 -2.57 -7.53
CA LEU A 278 13.02 -3.26 -8.60
C LEU A 278 13.88 -4.33 -9.28
N VAL A 279 13.45 -5.58 -9.13
CA VAL A 279 13.98 -6.76 -9.84
C VAL A 279 13.10 -7.01 -11.07
N ALA A 280 13.73 -7.16 -12.24
CA ALA A 280 13.18 -7.22 -13.62
C ALA A 280 13.20 -5.85 -14.36
N PRO A 281 13.39 -5.84 -15.69
CA PRO A 281 13.92 -4.67 -16.38
C PRO A 281 12.92 -3.52 -16.36
N VAL A 282 13.37 -2.38 -15.85
CA VAL A 282 12.68 -1.10 -15.94
C VAL A 282 13.29 -0.39 -17.13
N PHE A 283 12.59 -0.40 -18.26
CA PHE A 283 13.03 0.36 -19.43
C PHE A 283 12.60 1.81 -19.28
N MET A 284 13.59 2.68 -19.16
CA MET A 284 13.41 4.10 -19.37
C MET A 284 14.03 4.44 -20.72
N GLN A 285 13.37 4.05 -21.82
CA GLN A 285 13.76 4.54 -23.15
C GLN A 285 12.61 5.33 -23.76
N SER A 286 12.80 6.66 -23.74
CA SER A 286 11.97 7.66 -24.39
C SER A 286 12.40 7.93 -25.83
N ASN A 287 13.17 7.03 -26.45
CA ASN A 287 13.66 7.24 -27.80
C ASN A 287 12.52 7.00 -28.82
N PRO A 288 12.43 7.84 -29.88
CA PRO A 288 11.54 7.56 -30.99
C PRO A 288 11.79 6.15 -31.51
N PHE A 289 10.73 5.36 -31.67
CA PHE A 289 10.78 4.00 -32.24
C PHE A 289 11.47 2.92 -31.37
N SER A 290 11.77 3.18 -30.08
CA SER A 290 12.21 2.13 -29.14
C SER A 290 11.02 1.43 -28.45
N PRO A 291 11.22 0.22 -27.88
CA PRO A 291 10.28 -0.34 -26.90
C PRO A 291 10.00 0.69 -25.79
N GLY A 292 8.72 0.89 -25.44
CA GLY A 292 8.27 1.95 -24.53
C GLY A 292 7.86 3.29 -25.18
N PHE A 293 8.12 3.48 -26.49
CA PHE A 293 7.71 4.69 -27.23
C PHE A 293 6.19 4.95 -27.21
N GLU A 294 5.38 3.92 -27.02
CA GLU A 294 3.91 4.02 -26.91
C GLU A 294 3.47 5.02 -25.84
N ILE A 295 4.27 5.18 -24.78
CA ILE A 295 4.00 6.12 -23.69
C ILE A 295 4.27 7.55 -24.15
N LEU A 296 5.34 7.76 -24.93
CA LEU A 296 5.63 9.05 -25.55
C LEU A 296 4.56 9.43 -26.58
N LEU A 297 4.10 8.46 -27.39
CA LEU A 297 2.97 8.65 -28.30
C LEU A 297 1.69 9.02 -27.53
N THR A 298 1.44 8.36 -26.40
CA THR A 298 0.29 8.68 -25.55
C THR A 298 0.42 10.09 -24.96
N ILE A 299 1.60 10.48 -24.47
CA ILE A 299 1.88 11.85 -24.01
C ILE A 299 1.64 12.86 -25.13
N PHE A 300 2.10 12.55 -26.35
CA PHE A 300 1.88 13.38 -27.53
C PHE A 300 0.39 13.61 -27.78
N LEU A 301 -0.42 12.54 -27.79
CA LEU A 301 -1.87 12.64 -28.04
C LEU A 301 -2.60 13.43 -26.95
N TYR A 302 -2.27 13.22 -25.66
CA TYR A 302 -2.87 13.99 -24.57
C TYR A 302 -2.42 15.46 -24.60
N GLY A 303 -1.16 15.74 -24.90
CA GLY A 303 -0.67 17.10 -25.10
C GLY A 303 -1.35 17.80 -26.28
N LEU A 304 -1.56 17.07 -27.38
CA LEU A 304 -2.25 17.57 -28.57
C LEU A 304 -3.70 17.95 -28.25
N LEU A 305 -4.41 17.15 -27.44
CA LEU A 305 -5.76 17.50 -26.96
C LEU A 305 -5.77 18.82 -26.18
N GLY A 306 -4.80 19.02 -25.27
CA GLY A 306 -4.65 20.28 -24.54
C GLY A 306 -4.35 21.47 -25.46
N LEU A 307 -3.47 21.28 -26.42
CA LEU A 307 -3.09 22.29 -27.41
C LEU A 307 -4.28 22.68 -28.30
N LEU A 308 -5.01 21.70 -28.83
CA LEU A 308 -6.21 21.91 -29.65
C LEU A 308 -7.30 22.66 -28.87
N GLY A 309 -7.57 22.26 -27.63
CA GLY A 309 -8.53 22.96 -26.78
C GLY A 309 -8.12 24.41 -26.50
N SER A 310 -6.83 24.65 -26.27
CA SER A 310 -6.29 26.00 -26.04
C SER A 310 -6.35 26.87 -27.29
N PHE A 311 -6.08 26.29 -28.45
CA PHE A 311 -6.21 26.94 -29.75
C PHE A 311 -7.66 27.34 -30.04
N LEU A 312 -8.61 26.41 -29.84
CA LEU A 312 -10.03 26.68 -30.00
C LEU A 312 -10.53 27.76 -29.05
N LEU A 313 -10.09 27.74 -27.78
CA LEU A 313 -10.42 28.80 -26.83
C LEU A 313 -9.92 30.17 -27.31
N THR A 314 -8.67 30.22 -27.77
CA THR A 314 -8.05 31.47 -28.25
C THR A 314 -8.84 32.07 -29.42
N LEU A 315 -9.32 31.23 -30.33
CA LEU A 315 -10.22 31.64 -31.40
C LEU A 315 -11.58 32.10 -30.87
N ALA A 316 -12.16 31.35 -29.94
CA ALA A 316 -13.49 31.62 -29.39
C ALA A 316 -13.59 32.98 -28.70
N ILE A 317 -12.53 33.41 -28.00
CA ILE A 317 -12.54 34.65 -27.22
C ILE A 317 -11.89 35.84 -27.94
N ARG A 318 -11.57 35.71 -29.24
CA ARG A 318 -10.89 36.79 -29.99
C ARG A 318 -11.68 38.10 -29.96
N ASP A 319 -13.00 38.06 -30.11
CA ASP A 319 -13.86 39.26 -30.12
C ASP A 319 -14.35 39.69 -28.73
N PHE A 320 -13.79 39.09 -27.67
CA PHE A 320 -14.13 39.48 -26.31
C PHE A 320 -13.71 40.94 -26.05
N LYS A 321 -14.68 41.76 -25.67
CA LYS A 321 -14.56 43.23 -25.60
C LYS A 321 -13.43 43.72 -24.66
N TRP A 322 -13.02 42.92 -23.68
CA TRP A 322 -12.13 43.36 -22.59
C TRP A 322 -10.73 42.72 -22.75
N PRO A 323 -9.72 43.46 -23.26
CA PRO A 323 -8.45 42.88 -23.69
C PRO A 323 -7.64 42.26 -22.53
N LYS A 324 -7.67 42.88 -21.33
CA LYS A 324 -6.98 42.35 -20.14
C LYS A 324 -7.60 41.02 -19.69
N SER A 325 -8.93 40.96 -19.62
CA SER A 325 -9.66 39.73 -19.27
C SER A 325 -9.42 38.63 -20.30
N ARG A 326 -9.38 38.97 -21.59
CA ARG A 326 -9.06 38.02 -22.67
C ARG A 326 -7.67 37.38 -22.51
N MET A 327 -6.64 38.18 -22.19
CA MET A 327 -5.30 37.65 -21.92
C MET A 327 -5.31 36.73 -20.69
N LEU A 328 -5.97 37.13 -19.61
CA LEU A 328 -6.05 36.34 -18.39
C LEU A 328 -6.77 34.99 -18.60
N ILE A 329 -7.87 34.99 -19.36
CA ILE A 329 -8.60 33.76 -19.74
C ILE A 329 -7.73 32.86 -20.64
N ASN A 330 -7.03 33.43 -21.63
CA ASN A 330 -6.12 32.70 -22.51
C ASN A 330 -4.86 32.16 -21.79
N CYS A 331 -4.55 32.62 -20.58
CA CYS A 331 -3.51 32.01 -19.77
C CYS A 331 -4.08 30.93 -18.83
N LEU A 332 -5.12 31.27 -18.07
CA LEU A 332 -5.61 30.40 -16.99
C LEU A 332 -6.37 29.17 -17.50
N VAL A 333 -7.25 29.32 -18.48
CA VAL A 333 -8.09 28.21 -18.96
C VAL A 333 -7.26 27.16 -19.71
N PRO A 334 -6.33 27.52 -20.62
CA PRO A 334 -5.39 26.58 -21.21
C PRO A 334 -4.52 25.84 -20.20
N LEU A 335 -4.02 26.55 -19.17
CA LEU A 335 -3.24 25.93 -18.09
C LEU A 335 -4.07 24.89 -17.34
N LEU A 336 -5.29 25.24 -16.93
CA LEU A 336 -6.21 24.35 -16.22
C LEU A 336 -6.62 23.15 -17.08
N LEU A 337 -6.96 23.38 -18.36
CA LEU A 337 -7.34 22.32 -19.29
C LEU A 337 -6.19 21.36 -19.51
N THR A 338 -5.00 21.86 -19.82
CA THR A 338 -3.80 21.06 -20.06
C THR A 338 -3.42 20.27 -18.80
N SER A 339 -3.44 20.91 -17.63
CA SER A 339 -3.22 20.26 -16.34
C SER A 339 -4.23 19.13 -16.06
N ALA A 340 -5.50 19.35 -16.36
CA ALA A 340 -6.55 18.33 -16.20
C ALA A 340 -6.35 17.14 -17.16
N VAL A 341 -6.02 17.41 -18.43
CA VAL A 341 -5.74 16.37 -19.43
C VAL A 341 -4.52 15.53 -19.02
N PHE A 342 -3.43 16.16 -18.58
CA PHE A 342 -2.25 15.46 -18.08
C PHE A 342 -2.50 14.72 -16.76
N THR A 343 -3.39 15.23 -15.91
CA THR A 343 -3.82 14.52 -14.70
C THR A 343 -4.56 13.23 -15.05
N VAL A 344 -5.43 13.25 -16.06
CA VAL A 344 -6.12 12.04 -16.55
C VAL A 344 -5.12 11.06 -17.18
N PHE A 345 -4.18 11.55 -17.99
CA PHE A 345 -3.08 10.74 -18.52
C PHE A 345 -2.33 10.02 -17.39
N TYR A 346 -1.87 10.79 -16.40
CA TYR A 346 -1.10 10.27 -15.29
C TYR A 346 -1.85 9.17 -14.52
N ILE A 347 -3.11 9.41 -14.18
CA ILE A 347 -3.91 8.41 -13.44
C ILE A 347 -4.14 7.14 -14.28
N ASN A 348 -4.45 7.28 -15.58
CA ASN A 348 -4.81 6.14 -16.42
C ASN A 348 -3.61 5.35 -16.95
N LYS A 349 -2.46 6.00 -17.17
CA LYS A 349 -1.33 5.42 -17.90
C LYS A 349 -0.06 5.29 -17.06
N CYS A 350 0.16 6.22 -16.12
CA CYS A 350 1.30 6.12 -15.21
C CYS A 350 0.93 5.29 -13.98
N TYR A 351 -0.19 5.60 -13.31
CA TYR A 351 -0.55 4.91 -12.07
C TYR A 351 -1.17 3.53 -12.30
N ALA A 352 -2.09 3.37 -13.26
CA ALA A 352 -2.78 2.10 -13.46
C ALA A 352 -1.90 1.02 -14.11
N ALA A 353 -0.89 1.42 -14.89
CA ALA A 353 0.01 0.51 -15.61
C ALA A 353 1.46 0.50 -15.07
N GLY A 354 1.84 1.48 -14.24
CA GLY A 354 3.17 1.58 -13.64
C GLY A 354 3.20 1.19 -12.17
N ILE A 355 4.40 0.83 -11.68
CA ILE A 355 4.70 0.79 -10.25
C ILE A 355 4.90 2.23 -9.79
N PHE A 356 3.87 2.82 -9.19
CA PHE A 356 3.97 4.13 -8.57
C PHE A 356 4.50 4.00 -7.14
N GLU A 357 5.71 4.51 -6.88
CA GLU A 357 6.29 4.55 -5.54
C GLU A 357 6.00 5.90 -4.88
N LYS A 358 5.14 5.88 -3.86
CA LYS A 358 4.82 7.06 -3.05
C LYS A 358 6.03 7.48 -2.21
N ARG A 359 6.27 8.79 -2.09
CA ARG A 359 7.33 9.30 -1.19
C ARG A 359 6.82 9.31 0.26
N ALA A 360 7.31 8.38 1.08
CA ALA A 360 6.78 8.09 2.42
C ALA A 360 6.74 9.30 3.38
N ASN A 361 7.60 10.31 3.19
CA ASN A 361 7.80 11.41 4.15
C ASN A 361 7.30 12.79 3.66
N SER A 362 6.32 12.86 2.75
CA SER A 362 5.76 14.15 2.32
C SER A 362 4.33 14.37 2.80
N ALA A 363 3.92 15.64 2.90
CA ALA A 363 2.52 16.01 3.20
C ALA A 363 1.54 15.47 2.13
N PHE A 364 2.03 15.26 0.90
CA PHE A 364 1.27 14.70 -0.21
C PHE A 364 2.08 13.57 -0.91
N PRO A 365 2.16 12.36 -0.31
CA PRO A 365 2.99 11.24 -0.81
C PRO A 365 2.69 10.83 -2.24
N VAL A 366 1.44 11.06 -2.65
CA VAL A 366 0.92 10.77 -3.98
C VAL A 366 1.31 11.84 -5.01
N LEU A 367 1.46 13.11 -4.60
CA LEU A 367 1.85 14.19 -5.52
C LEU A 367 3.38 14.25 -5.73
N THR A 368 4.14 13.57 -4.88
CA THR A 368 5.60 13.63 -4.84
C THR A 368 6.27 12.27 -5.10
N GLY A 369 5.49 11.26 -5.48
CA GLY A 369 6.01 9.93 -5.79
C GLY A 369 6.54 9.83 -7.23
N HIS A 370 7.27 8.74 -7.50
CA HIS A 370 7.83 8.45 -8.82
C HIS A 370 7.03 7.33 -9.50
N THR A 371 6.89 7.44 -10.82
CA THR A 371 6.25 6.38 -11.61
C THR A 371 7.32 5.59 -12.32
N TYR A 372 7.37 4.28 -12.06
CA TYR A 372 8.13 3.32 -12.84
C TYR A 372 7.16 2.59 -13.77
N LEU A 373 7.51 2.45 -15.03
CA LEU A 373 6.66 1.73 -15.98
C LEU A 373 7.13 0.28 -16.02
N ARG A 374 6.21 -0.65 -15.80
CA ARG A 374 6.48 -2.08 -15.86
C ARG A 374 6.13 -2.55 -17.27
N GLU A 375 7.08 -3.13 -17.98
CA GLU A 375 6.76 -3.82 -19.23
C GLU A 375 6.00 -5.10 -18.86
N THR A 376 4.76 -5.22 -19.35
CA THR A 376 3.85 -6.31 -18.97
C THR A 376 4.09 -7.60 -19.73
N ASP A 377 4.90 -7.58 -20.78
CA ASP A 377 5.18 -8.75 -21.61
C ASP A 377 6.68 -9.05 -21.67
N TYR A 378 7.13 -9.87 -20.73
CA TYR A 378 8.17 -10.84 -21.03
C TYR A 378 7.67 -12.20 -20.57
N GLU A 379 7.11 -12.98 -21.50
CA GLU A 379 7.18 -14.44 -21.38
C GLU A 379 8.64 -14.85 -21.14
N PRO A 380 8.86 -15.88 -20.32
CA PRO A 380 9.60 -15.66 -19.09
C PRO A 380 11.12 -15.79 -19.32
N LEU A 381 11.85 -14.72 -19.04
CA LEU A 381 13.30 -14.73 -18.81
C LEU A 381 13.75 -15.68 -17.67
N ILE A 382 12.79 -16.28 -16.96
CA ILE A 382 13.01 -17.40 -16.03
C ILE A 382 13.49 -18.66 -16.78
N LEU A 383 13.15 -18.84 -18.06
CA LEU A 383 13.54 -20.00 -18.86
C LEU A 383 14.97 -19.92 -19.43
N THR A 384 15.62 -18.76 -19.40
CA THR A 384 16.91 -18.58 -20.10
C THR A 384 18.13 -18.45 -19.19
N ASN A 385 18.02 -17.92 -17.97
CA ASN A 385 19.07 -18.09 -16.94
C ASN A 385 18.64 -17.59 -15.55
N PRO A 386 18.33 -18.46 -14.57
CA PRO A 386 17.92 -18.05 -13.23
C PRO A 386 18.99 -17.24 -12.47
N ARG A 387 20.29 -17.41 -12.79
CA ARG A 387 21.40 -16.70 -12.11
C ARG A 387 21.55 -15.24 -12.53
N ARG A 388 20.91 -14.79 -13.61
CA ARG A 388 20.90 -13.35 -13.97
C ARG A 388 20.02 -12.51 -13.06
N TYR A 389 19.21 -13.13 -12.21
CA TYR A 389 18.49 -12.47 -11.13
C TYR A 389 19.40 -12.31 -9.90
N LEU A 390 20.21 -11.24 -9.90
CA LEU A 390 21.13 -10.87 -8.80
C LEU A 390 20.47 -10.65 -7.42
N ALA A 391 19.14 -10.69 -7.33
CA ALA A 391 18.37 -10.52 -6.10
C ALA A 391 17.76 -11.82 -5.53
N LEU A 392 17.88 -12.95 -6.23
CA LEU A 392 17.42 -14.26 -5.74
C LEU A 392 18.49 -14.87 -4.83
N ASN A 393 18.61 -14.34 -3.60
CA ASN A 393 19.44 -14.96 -2.58
C ASN A 393 18.69 -16.14 -1.95
N LEU A 394 18.79 -17.32 -2.59
CA LEU A 394 18.14 -18.56 -2.16
C LEU A 394 18.54 -18.99 -0.73
N ASN A 395 19.67 -18.50 -0.22
CA ASN A 395 20.17 -18.84 1.11
C ASN A 395 19.33 -18.22 2.26
N ASN A 396 18.51 -17.20 1.97
CA ASN A 396 17.65 -16.54 2.97
C ASN A 396 16.15 -16.89 2.82
N SER A 397 15.80 -17.74 1.85
CA SER A 397 14.42 -18.20 1.65
C SER A 397 14.13 -19.40 2.55
N SER A 398 13.16 -19.27 3.47
CA SER A 398 12.67 -20.37 4.31
C SER A 398 11.68 -21.30 3.60
N ASP A 399 11.33 -21.02 2.33
CA ASP A 399 10.41 -21.83 1.53
C ASP A 399 11.18 -22.87 0.70
N THR A 400 11.18 -24.11 1.20
CA THR A 400 11.88 -25.25 0.59
C THR A 400 11.31 -25.64 -0.77
N ASN A 401 9.99 -25.54 -0.98
CA ASN A 401 9.36 -25.94 -2.25
C ASN A 401 9.75 -24.99 -3.39
N PHE A 402 9.87 -23.70 -3.08
CA PHE A 402 10.35 -22.71 -4.04
C PHE A 402 11.81 -22.95 -4.42
N ASN A 403 12.68 -23.23 -3.42
CA ASN A 403 14.09 -23.52 -3.66
C ASN A 403 14.29 -24.78 -4.52
N ASP A 404 13.53 -25.85 -4.26
CA ASP A 404 13.59 -27.10 -5.03
C ASP A 404 13.11 -26.91 -6.48
N TRP A 405 12.04 -26.14 -6.68
CA TRP A 405 11.56 -25.83 -8.02
C TRP A 405 12.60 -25.04 -8.82
N VAL A 406 13.23 -24.01 -8.24
CA VAL A 406 14.29 -23.21 -8.89
C VAL A 406 15.50 -24.08 -9.26
N ASN A 407 15.95 -24.94 -8.35
CA ASN A 407 17.07 -25.86 -8.61
C ASN A 407 16.74 -26.89 -9.70
N ARG A 408 15.50 -27.38 -9.75
CA ARG A 408 15.05 -28.31 -10.78
C ARG A 408 15.07 -27.66 -12.17
N GLN A 409 14.56 -26.42 -12.29
CA GLN A 409 14.63 -25.69 -13.55
C GLN A 409 16.07 -25.45 -14.01
N TYR A 410 16.99 -25.16 -13.07
CA TYR A 410 18.41 -25.01 -13.37
C TYR A 410 19.01 -26.28 -13.99
N SER A 411 18.71 -27.46 -13.42
CA SER A 411 19.23 -28.74 -13.93
C SER A 411 18.74 -29.08 -15.34
N ILE A 412 17.52 -28.66 -15.69
CA ILE A 412 16.93 -28.89 -17.02
C ILE A 412 17.62 -27.98 -18.04
N ILE A 413 17.78 -26.69 -17.72
CA ILE A 413 18.42 -25.71 -18.60
C ILE A 413 19.90 -26.05 -18.83
N SER A 414 20.64 -26.47 -17.81
CA SER A 414 22.06 -26.87 -17.96
C SER A 414 22.26 -28.10 -18.83
N ARG A 415 21.29 -29.03 -18.84
CA ARG A 415 21.32 -30.20 -19.72
C ARG A 415 21.04 -29.81 -21.17
N LEU A 416 20.04 -28.96 -21.40
CA LEU A 416 19.72 -28.44 -22.73
C LEU A 416 20.85 -27.60 -23.35
N SER A 417 21.59 -26.83 -22.55
CA SER A 417 22.76 -26.09 -23.05
C SER A 417 23.96 -26.98 -23.37
N ALA A 418 24.09 -28.12 -22.69
CA ALA A 418 25.15 -29.09 -22.97
C ALA A 418 24.86 -29.87 -24.26
N ASP A 419 23.61 -30.27 -24.46
CA ASP A 419 23.17 -30.97 -25.68
C ASP A 419 23.23 -30.08 -26.94
N GLY A 420 23.00 -28.77 -26.81
CA GLY A 420 23.15 -27.82 -27.92
C GLY A 420 24.58 -27.63 -28.42
N SER A 421 25.59 -27.77 -27.54
CA SER A 421 27.01 -27.68 -27.93
C SER A 421 27.56 -28.91 -28.65
N ALA A 422 26.82 -30.02 -28.63
CA ALA A 422 27.15 -31.25 -29.36
C ALA A 422 26.51 -31.33 -30.76
N ALA A 423 25.65 -30.37 -31.12
CA ALA A 423 25.01 -30.28 -32.43
C ALA A 423 25.66 -29.22 -33.37
N GLU A 424 26.68 -28.49 -32.89
CA GLU A 424 27.48 -27.53 -33.68
C GLU A 424 28.97 -27.95 -33.80
N GLN A 425 29.26 -29.25 -33.70
CA GLN A 425 30.49 -29.87 -34.22
C GLN A 425 30.11 -30.93 -35.24
#